data_AF-A0A7S0QGV2-F1
#
_entry.id   AF-A0A7S0QGV2-F1
#
_cell.length_a   1.000
_cell.length_b   1.000
_cell.length_c   1.000
_cell.angle_alpha   90.00
_cell.angle_beta   90.00
_cell.angle_gamma   90.00
#
_symmetry.space_group_name_H-M   'P 1'
#
loop_
_entity.id
_entity.type
_entity.pdbx_description
1 polymer ?
#
loop_
_entity_poly.entity_id
_entity_poly.type
_entity_poly.pdbx_seq_one_letter_code
_entity_poly.pdbx_strand_id
1 'polypeptide(L)'
;ALAFGKILYLVMGVEAYGSFILILIRVTRQDLPIFVVIYTVFLLFFAQLHFFASNSLHSGIREGADSARRIFGAMLGDIAAEDDRVYADSRTTLLVTAVSVANFFFVTVVLLNLLIAMLSSTYDAILQEAKQSWKLHRAALLARIDRAAMTAAGQRNPRNRFWQTEEETSAGQAKGGVSRRFMTFNNIKKRAAFLNNPKIQTTPEVPQMTPEARLLEVQSQMDLILANVESELRALEQASREGLAGTR
;
A
#
# COMPACT_ATOMS: atom_id res chain seq x y z
N ALA A 1 -22.29 -4.87 -0.83
CA ALA A 1 -20.97 -4.18 -0.82
C ALA A 1 -20.43 -3.91 0.59
N LEU A 2 -21.17 -3.23 1.48
CA LEU A 2 -20.66 -2.81 2.81
C LEU A 2 -20.23 -3.96 3.75
N ALA A 3 -20.85 -5.14 3.65
CA ALA A 3 -20.47 -6.31 4.45
C ALA A 3 -19.08 -6.87 4.08
N PHE A 4 -18.75 -6.96 2.80
CA PHE A 4 -17.44 -7.41 2.32
C PHE A 4 -16.31 -6.47 2.72
N GLY A 5 -16.57 -5.15 2.75
CA GLY A 5 -15.60 -4.17 3.24
C GLY A 5 -15.26 -4.37 4.73
N LYS A 6 -16.24 -4.77 5.55
CA LYS A 6 -16.02 -5.12 6.96
C LYS A 6 -15.18 -6.39 7.11
N ILE A 7 -15.39 -7.38 6.24
CA ILE A 7 -14.60 -8.62 6.22
C ILE A 7 -13.14 -8.31 5.85
N LEU A 8 -12.89 -7.51 4.82
CA LEU A 8 -11.54 -7.07 4.43
C LEU A 8 -10.82 -6.33 5.56
N TYR A 9 -11.54 -5.47 6.30
CA TYR A 9 -10.98 -4.80 7.47
C TYR A 9 -10.57 -5.76 8.58
N LEU A 10 -11.26 -6.89 8.72
CA LEU A 10 -10.95 -7.91 9.72
C LEU A 10 -9.75 -8.77 9.30
N VAL A 11 -9.66 -9.12 8.01
CA VAL A 11 -8.52 -9.86 7.43
C VAL A 11 -7.22 -9.03 7.47
N MET A 12 -7.30 -7.69 7.49
CA MET A 12 -6.14 -6.82 7.70
C MET A 12 -5.37 -7.12 9.01
N GLY A 13 -6.04 -7.67 10.03
CA GLY A 13 -5.40 -8.06 11.29
C GLY A 13 -4.47 -9.27 11.18
N VAL A 14 -4.55 -10.04 10.09
CA VAL A 14 -3.72 -11.22 9.83
C VAL A 14 -2.40 -10.80 9.19
N GLU A 15 -1.28 -11.23 9.77
CA GLU A 15 0.09 -10.86 9.35
C GLU A 15 0.38 -11.19 7.89
N ALA A 16 -0.12 -12.32 7.40
CA ALA A 16 0.11 -12.78 6.03
C ALA A 16 -0.54 -11.87 4.96
N TYR A 17 -1.66 -11.19 5.28
CA TYR A 17 -2.45 -10.44 4.29
C TYR A 17 -2.58 -8.95 4.60
N GLY A 18 -2.12 -8.50 5.78
CA GLY A 18 -2.30 -7.13 6.24
C GLY A 18 -1.69 -6.08 5.31
N SER A 19 -0.46 -6.30 4.83
CA SER A 19 0.19 -5.39 3.87
C SER A 19 -0.52 -5.34 2.52
N PHE A 20 -0.98 -6.49 2.00
CA PHE A 20 -1.71 -6.57 0.74
C PHE A 20 -3.04 -5.81 0.79
N ILE A 21 -3.80 -5.98 1.89
CA ILE A 21 -5.09 -5.30 2.06
C ILE A 21 -4.91 -3.79 2.24
N LEU A 22 -3.85 -3.36 2.93
CA LEU A 22 -3.50 -1.94 3.06
C LEU A 22 -3.24 -1.30 1.69
N ILE A 23 -2.48 -1.99 0.83
CA ILE A 23 -2.22 -1.55 -0.55
C ILE A 23 -3.54 -1.46 -1.32
N LEU A 24 -4.36 -2.51 -1.28
CA LEU A 24 -5.64 -2.56 -2.00
C LEU A 24 -6.58 -1.40 -1.60
N ILE A 25 -6.71 -1.13 -0.31
CA ILE A 25 -7.57 -0.04 0.19
C ILE A 25 -7.04 1.33 -0.25
N ARG A 26 -5.71 1.52 -0.23
CA ARG A 26 -5.09 2.79 -0.63
C ARG A 26 -5.29 3.04 -2.12
N VAL A 27 -4.93 2.06 -2.95
CA VAL A 27 -5.14 2.06 -4.40
C VAL A 27 -6.60 2.37 -4.74
N THR A 28 -7.54 1.70 -4.07
CA THR A 28 -8.98 1.88 -4.32
C THR A 28 -9.47 3.29 -3.94
N ARG A 29 -8.87 3.92 -2.91
CA ARG A 29 -9.28 5.26 -2.46
C ARG A 29 -8.54 6.41 -3.12
N GLN A 30 -7.31 6.20 -3.57
CA GLN A 30 -6.44 7.27 -4.07
C GLN A 30 -6.40 7.29 -5.60
N ASP A 31 -6.22 6.14 -6.23
CA ASP A 31 -5.93 6.06 -7.68
C ASP A 31 -7.21 5.80 -8.49
N LEU A 32 -8.10 4.95 -7.97
CA LEU A 32 -9.37 4.62 -8.59
C LEU A 32 -10.30 5.83 -8.84
N PRO A 33 -10.48 6.82 -7.93
CA PRO A 33 -11.32 7.98 -8.24
C PRO A 33 -10.75 8.85 -9.35
N ILE A 34 -9.41 9.01 -9.41
CA ILE A 34 -8.74 9.76 -10.49
C ILE A 34 -8.97 9.05 -11.82
N PHE A 35 -8.81 7.72 -11.83
CA PHE A 35 -9.09 6.89 -12.99
C PHE A 35 -10.54 7.03 -13.46
N VAL A 36 -11.51 6.98 -12.55
CA VAL A 36 -12.94 7.14 -12.88
C VAL A 36 -13.23 8.51 -13.49
N VAL A 37 -12.60 9.59 -13.00
CA VAL A 37 -12.76 10.93 -13.59
C VAL A 37 -12.22 10.95 -15.02
N ILE A 38 -11.00 10.47 -15.23
CA ILE A 38 -10.37 10.41 -16.57
C ILE A 38 -11.22 9.55 -17.52
N TYR A 39 -11.64 8.37 -17.07
CA TYR A 39 -12.51 7.48 -17.81
C TYR A 39 -13.83 8.16 -18.19
N THR A 40 -14.46 8.88 -17.27
CA THR A 40 -15.72 9.60 -17.54
C THR A 40 -15.54 10.67 -18.60
N VAL A 41 -14.42 11.41 -18.59
CA VAL A 41 -14.10 12.42 -19.62
C VAL A 41 -13.97 11.76 -21.00
N PHE A 42 -13.23 10.66 -21.10
CA PHE A 42 -13.10 9.93 -22.37
C PHE A 42 -14.42 9.31 -22.82
N LEU A 43 -15.19 8.74 -21.90
CA LEU A 43 -16.52 8.19 -22.17
C LEU A 43 -17.44 9.26 -22.78
N LEU A 44 -17.48 10.45 -22.20
CA LEU A 44 -18.28 11.57 -22.71
C LEU A 44 -17.79 12.04 -24.08
N PHE A 45 -16.48 12.09 -24.29
CA PHE A 45 -15.89 12.43 -25.59
C PHE A 45 -16.33 11.44 -26.68
N PHE A 46 -16.17 10.14 -26.45
CA PHE A 46 -16.58 9.10 -27.41
C PHE A 46 -18.10 9.01 -27.55
N ALA A 47 -18.87 9.28 -26.50
CA ALA A 47 -20.32 9.39 -26.57
C ALA A 47 -20.76 10.52 -27.51
N GLN A 48 -20.07 11.67 -27.48
CA GLN A 48 -20.34 12.78 -28.39
C GLN A 48 -19.95 12.43 -29.83
N LEU A 49 -18.80 11.78 -30.04
CA LEU A 49 -18.39 11.30 -31.36
C LEU A 49 -19.37 10.29 -31.94
N HIS A 50 -19.85 9.36 -31.11
CA HIS A 50 -20.86 8.38 -31.50
C HIS A 50 -22.20 9.04 -31.84
N PHE A 51 -22.64 10.02 -31.05
CA PHE A 51 -23.86 10.80 -31.32
C PHE A 51 -23.77 11.54 -32.66
N PHE A 52 -22.61 12.09 -32.99
CA PHE A 52 -22.37 12.74 -34.28
C PHE A 52 -22.30 11.73 -35.43
N ALA A 53 -21.61 10.59 -35.23
CA ALA A 53 -21.47 9.53 -36.23
C ALA A 53 -22.80 8.82 -36.55
N SER A 54 -23.71 8.72 -35.57
CA SER A 54 -25.05 8.15 -35.76
C SER A 54 -26.01 9.09 -36.50
N ASN A 55 -25.56 10.30 -36.87
CA ASN A 55 -26.32 11.30 -37.62
C ASN A 55 -27.73 11.54 -37.06
N SER A 56 -27.85 11.55 -35.73
CA SER A 56 -29.13 11.65 -35.03
C SER A 56 -29.79 13.01 -35.33
N LEU A 57 -30.83 13.03 -36.15
CA LEU A 57 -31.54 14.26 -36.58
C LEU A 57 -32.21 15.03 -35.42
N HIS A 58 -32.34 14.41 -34.24
CA HIS A 58 -32.98 15.01 -33.07
C HIS A 58 -31.91 15.35 -32.03
N SER A 59 -31.77 16.65 -31.74
CA SER A 59 -30.86 17.19 -30.74
C SER A 59 -31.55 17.28 -29.39
N GLY A 60 -31.32 16.30 -28.52
CA GLY A 60 -31.80 16.32 -27.15
C GLY A 60 -30.82 15.66 -26.17
N ILE A 61 -31.00 15.97 -24.88
CA ILE A 61 -30.15 15.45 -23.78
C ILE A 61 -30.32 13.93 -23.64
N ARG A 62 -31.51 13.42 -23.96
CA ARG A 62 -31.86 11.99 -23.85
C ARG A 62 -31.08 11.16 -24.87
N GLU A 63 -30.94 11.64 -26.08
CA GLU A 63 -30.21 11.00 -27.17
C GLU A 63 -28.70 10.99 -26.90
N GLY A 64 -28.18 12.06 -26.28
CA GLY A 64 -26.80 12.09 -25.78
C GLY A 64 -26.56 11.05 -24.67
N ALA A 65 -27.50 10.90 -23.74
CA ALA A 65 -27.44 9.88 -22.70
C ALA A 65 -27.54 8.45 -23.28
N ASP A 66 -28.39 8.25 -24.28
CA ASP A 66 -28.52 6.97 -25.00
C ASP A 66 -27.22 6.64 -25.76
N SER A 67 -26.56 7.64 -26.36
CA SER A 67 -25.24 7.48 -26.99
C SER A 67 -24.16 7.05 -25.98
N ALA A 68 -24.13 7.69 -24.81
CA ALA A 68 -23.21 7.32 -23.73
C ALA A 68 -23.47 5.89 -23.22
N ARG A 69 -24.75 5.51 -23.06
CA ARG A 69 -25.14 4.14 -22.69
C ARG A 69 -24.69 3.13 -23.73
N ARG A 70 -24.84 3.43 -25.03
CA ARG A 70 -24.46 2.54 -26.14
C ARG A 70 -22.95 2.33 -26.20
N ILE A 71 -22.15 3.40 -26.09
CA ILE A 71 -20.69 3.30 -26.07
C ILE A 71 -20.20 2.57 -24.81
N PHE A 72 -20.85 2.79 -23.67
CA PHE A 72 -20.56 2.04 -22.45
C PHE A 72 -20.90 0.55 -22.59
N GLY A 73 -22.07 0.21 -23.16
CA GLY A 73 -22.47 -1.17 -23.45
C GLY A 73 -21.52 -1.87 -24.43
N ALA A 74 -21.15 -1.17 -25.51
CA ALA A 74 -20.21 -1.66 -26.50
C ALA A 74 -18.84 -2.01 -25.89
N MET A 75 -18.38 -1.27 -24.88
CA MET A 75 -17.16 -1.60 -24.13
C MET A 75 -17.29 -2.93 -23.36
N LEU A 76 -18.47 -3.22 -22.82
CA LEU A 76 -18.75 -4.46 -22.08
C LEU A 76 -18.97 -5.67 -22.99
N GLY A 77 -18.86 -5.49 -24.31
CA GLY A 77 -19.17 -6.53 -25.29
C GLY A 77 -20.67 -6.65 -25.59
N ASP A 78 -21.49 -5.74 -25.07
CA ASP A 78 -22.89 -5.63 -25.42
C ASP A 78 -23.02 -4.82 -26.72
N ILE A 79 -22.79 -5.50 -27.84
CA ILE A 79 -23.00 -4.98 -29.20
C ILE A 79 -24.43 -5.33 -29.67
N ALA A 80 -25.33 -5.72 -28.77
CA ALA A 80 -26.70 -6.04 -29.13
C ALA A 80 -27.41 -4.79 -29.63
N ALA A 81 -27.35 -4.65 -30.95
CA ALA A 81 -28.10 -3.71 -31.75
C ALA A 81 -29.60 -3.96 -31.53
N GLU A 82 -30.28 -3.05 -30.84
CA GLU A 82 -31.75 -2.98 -30.83
C GLU A 82 -32.23 -1.61 -31.35
N ASP A 83 -31.61 -1.13 -32.43
CA ASP A 83 -32.20 -0.05 -33.20
C ASP A 83 -31.76 -0.16 -34.67
N ASP A 84 -32.48 -0.98 -35.44
CA ASP A 84 -32.32 -1.14 -36.91
C ASP A 84 -32.35 0.20 -37.66
N ARG A 85 -32.79 1.27 -37.00
CA ARG A 85 -32.87 2.64 -37.55
C ARG A 85 -31.55 3.38 -37.63
N VAL A 86 -30.57 3.06 -36.78
CA VAL A 86 -29.25 3.75 -36.79
C VAL A 86 -28.30 3.16 -37.82
N TYR A 87 -28.51 1.90 -38.20
CA TYR A 87 -27.65 1.15 -39.13
C TYR A 87 -28.22 1.06 -40.55
N ALA A 88 -29.23 1.87 -40.88
CA ALA A 88 -29.90 1.83 -42.19
C ALA A 88 -28.98 2.22 -43.35
N ASP A 89 -27.90 2.97 -43.11
CA ASP A 89 -26.88 3.30 -44.10
C ASP A 89 -25.52 2.66 -43.79
N SER A 90 -24.95 2.00 -44.80
CA SER A 90 -23.64 1.34 -44.75
C SER A 90 -22.50 2.26 -44.29
N ARG A 91 -22.52 3.55 -44.66
CA ARG A 91 -21.46 4.50 -44.28
C ARG A 91 -21.55 4.90 -42.82
N THR A 92 -22.75 5.19 -42.32
CA THR A 92 -22.98 5.50 -40.90
C THR A 92 -22.61 4.32 -39.99
N THR A 93 -22.93 3.10 -40.43
CA THR A 93 -22.54 1.86 -39.75
C THR A 93 -21.02 1.76 -39.58
N LEU A 94 -20.25 1.96 -40.65
CA LEU A 94 -18.78 1.91 -40.59
C LEU A 94 -18.20 2.97 -39.64
N LEU A 95 -18.73 4.19 -39.64
CA LEU A 95 -18.27 5.26 -38.75
C LEU A 95 -18.57 4.94 -37.27
N VAL A 96 -19.79 4.50 -36.96
CA VAL A 96 -20.20 4.12 -35.60
C VAL A 96 -19.38 2.95 -35.08
N THR A 97 -19.15 1.93 -35.91
CA THR A 97 -18.28 0.79 -35.56
C THR A 97 -16.84 1.25 -35.36
N ALA A 98 -16.30 2.10 -36.22
CA ALA A 98 -14.93 2.62 -36.08
C ALA A 98 -14.74 3.43 -34.79
N VAL A 99 -15.71 4.29 -34.42
CA VAL A 99 -15.69 5.04 -33.15
C VAL A 99 -15.76 4.08 -31.96
N SER A 100 -16.58 3.04 -32.04
CA SER A 100 -16.71 2.05 -30.97
C SER A 100 -15.43 1.23 -30.76
N VAL A 101 -14.78 0.80 -31.86
CA VAL A 101 -13.49 0.10 -31.82
C VAL A 101 -12.38 1.02 -31.30
N ALA A 102 -12.35 2.29 -31.72
CA ALA A 102 -11.40 3.26 -31.21
C ALA A 102 -11.57 3.48 -29.70
N ASN A 103 -12.81 3.62 -29.22
CA ASN A 103 -13.10 3.69 -27.79
C ASN A 103 -12.60 2.44 -27.05
N PHE A 104 -12.87 1.24 -27.58
CA PHE A 104 -12.38 0.00 -26.98
C PHE A 104 -10.85 -0.04 -26.88
N PHE A 105 -10.14 0.36 -27.94
CA PHE A 105 -8.68 0.44 -27.94
C PHE A 105 -8.17 1.46 -26.91
N PHE A 106 -8.73 2.67 -26.88
CA PHE A 106 -8.33 3.69 -25.92
C PHE A 106 -8.55 3.23 -24.48
N VAL A 107 -9.72 2.69 -24.17
CA VAL A 107 -10.02 2.28 -22.80
C VAL A 107 -9.18 1.06 -22.38
N THR A 108 -9.07 0.05 -23.25
CA THR A 108 -8.40 -1.20 -22.90
C THR A 108 -6.89 -1.09 -22.93
N VAL A 109 -6.32 -0.29 -23.84
CA VAL A 109 -4.87 -0.18 -24.00
C VAL A 109 -4.36 1.05 -23.27
N VAL A 110 -4.91 2.24 -23.53
CA VAL A 110 -4.35 3.49 -22.99
C VAL A 110 -4.72 3.66 -21.51
N LEU A 111 -6.00 3.54 -21.17
CA LEU A 111 -6.45 3.77 -19.80
C LEU A 111 -5.99 2.65 -18.85
N LEU A 112 -5.96 1.39 -19.31
CA LEU A 112 -5.42 0.29 -18.51
C LEU A 112 -3.92 0.45 -18.25
N ASN A 113 -3.15 0.89 -19.24
CA ASN A 113 -1.72 1.17 -19.05
C ASN A 113 -1.49 2.33 -18.08
N LEU A 114 -2.32 3.37 -18.14
CA LEU A 114 -2.27 4.49 -17.18
C LEU A 114 -2.64 4.01 -15.77
N LEU A 115 -3.66 3.16 -15.64
CA LEU A 115 -4.08 2.59 -14.37
C LEU A 115 -2.95 1.75 -13.78
N ILE A 116 -2.40 0.80 -14.53
CA ILE A 116 -1.29 -0.04 -14.05
C ILE A 116 -0.08 0.82 -13.66
N ALA A 117 0.25 1.86 -14.43
CA ALA A 117 1.36 2.76 -14.09
C ALA A 117 1.13 3.49 -12.75
N MET A 118 -0.06 4.04 -12.54
CA MET A 118 -0.43 4.69 -11.26
C MET A 118 -0.44 3.68 -10.11
N LEU A 119 -1.01 2.50 -10.34
CA LEU A 119 -1.04 1.41 -9.36
C LEU A 119 0.36 0.93 -8.99
N SER A 120 1.28 0.82 -9.96
CA SER A 120 2.67 0.40 -9.72
C SER A 120 3.41 1.40 -8.86
N SER A 121 3.27 2.70 -9.14
CA SER A 121 3.91 3.75 -8.34
C SER A 121 3.40 3.74 -6.89
N THR A 122 2.08 3.64 -6.69
CA THR A 122 1.49 3.55 -5.36
C THR A 122 1.88 2.25 -4.66
N TYR A 123 1.95 1.14 -5.39
CA TYR A 123 2.37 -0.17 -4.87
C TYR A 123 3.80 -0.11 -4.31
N ASP A 124 4.74 0.42 -5.09
CA ASP A 124 6.16 0.48 -4.69
C ASP A 124 6.37 1.42 -3.50
N ALA A 125 5.71 2.58 -3.48
CA ALA A 125 5.76 3.51 -2.37
C ALA A 125 5.26 2.87 -1.06
N ILE A 126 4.15 2.12 -1.14
CA ILE A 126 3.59 1.47 0.05
C ILE A 126 4.43 0.27 0.46
N LEU A 127 4.97 -0.53 -0.46
CA LEU A 127 5.76 -1.71 -0.11
C LEU A 127 6.98 -1.32 0.76
N GLN A 128 7.59 -0.17 0.48
CA GLN A 128 8.69 0.37 1.28
C GLN A 128 8.25 0.75 2.72
N GLU A 129 7.02 1.26 2.89
CA GLU A 129 6.48 1.68 4.18
C GLU A 129 5.62 0.60 4.90
N ALA A 130 5.24 -0.47 4.18
CA ALA A 130 4.17 -1.39 4.57
C ALA A 130 4.50 -2.18 5.83
N LYS A 131 5.77 -2.55 6.03
CA LYS A 131 6.19 -3.31 7.22
C LYS A 131 6.00 -2.52 8.51
N GLN A 132 6.26 -1.21 8.49
CA GLN A 132 6.06 -0.34 9.65
C GLN A 132 4.59 0.04 9.81
N SER A 133 3.93 0.41 8.71
CA SER A 133 2.51 0.77 8.69
C SER A 133 1.59 -0.38 9.10
N TRP A 134 1.93 -1.63 8.75
CA TRP A 134 1.19 -2.81 9.19
C TRP A 134 1.33 -3.04 10.70
N LYS A 135 2.55 -2.92 11.26
CA LYS A 135 2.75 -3.04 12.72
C LYS A 135 1.93 -2.01 13.50
N LEU A 136 1.88 -0.76 13.00
CA LEU A 136 1.06 0.30 13.58
C LEU A 136 -0.44 0.01 13.49
N HIS A 137 -0.93 -0.43 12.33
CA HIS A 137 -2.34 -0.81 12.15
C HIS A 137 -2.74 -1.99 13.05
N ARG A 138 -1.90 -3.01 13.16
CA ARG A 138 -2.12 -4.16 14.04
C ARG A 138 -2.19 -3.72 15.50
N ALA A 139 -1.27 -2.87 15.96
CA ALA A 139 -1.28 -2.35 17.32
C ALA A 139 -2.55 -1.52 17.60
N ALA A 140 -2.96 -0.67 16.65
CA ALA A 140 -4.19 0.12 16.78
C ALA A 140 -5.45 -0.76 16.81
N LEU A 141 -5.52 -1.81 15.98
CA LEU A 141 -6.63 -2.77 15.97
C LEU A 141 -6.71 -3.53 17.29
N LEU A 142 -5.59 -4.09 17.75
CA LEU A 142 -5.52 -4.80 19.03
C LEU A 142 -5.93 -3.91 20.22
N ALA A 143 -5.49 -2.65 20.25
CA ALA A 143 -5.90 -1.71 21.30
C ALA A 143 -7.39 -1.35 21.24
N ARG A 144 -8.02 -1.34 20.06
CA ARG A 144 -9.47 -1.13 19.92
C ARG A 144 -10.25 -2.36 20.39
N ILE A 145 -9.77 -3.56 20.05
CA ILE A 145 -10.36 -4.82 20.53
C ILE A 145 -10.25 -4.93 22.05
N ASP A 146 -9.08 -4.62 22.62
CA ASP A 146 -8.84 -4.69 24.08
C ASP A 146 -9.76 -3.70 24.83
N ARG A 147 -9.88 -2.47 24.34
CA ARG A 147 -10.83 -1.49 24.90
C ARG A 147 -12.26 -1.97 24.83
N ALA A 148 -12.70 -2.49 23.68
CA ALA A 148 -14.06 -3.01 23.51
C ALA A 148 -14.34 -4.22 24.42
N ALA A 149 -13.36 -5.12 24.57
CA ALA A 149 -13.45 -6.26 25.49
C ALA A 149 -13.53 -5.81 26.95
N MET A 150 -12.76 -4.79 27.34
CA MET A 150 -12.84 -4.19 28.69
C MET A 150 -14.16 -3.46 28.95
N THR A 151 -14.86 -2.99 27.92
CA THR A 151 -16.18 -2.35 28.09
C THR A 151 -17.32 -3.37 28.15
N ALA A 152 -17.20 -4.49 27.43
CA ALA A 152 -18.21 -5.55 27.40
C ALA A 152 -18.11 -6.55 28.56
N ALA A 153 -16.89 -6.84 29.02
CA ALA A 153 -16.63 -7.67 30.19
C ALA A 153 -16.10 -6.77 31.30
N GLY A 154 -16.98 -6.33 32.21
CA GLY A 154 -16.64 -5.49 33.37
C GLY A 154 -15.67 -6.10 34.39
N GLN A 155 -14.91 -7.12 34.02
CA GLN A 155 -13.85 -7.70 34.84
C GLN A 155 -12.65 -8.04 33.97
N ARG A 156 -11.54 -7.35 34.22
CA ARG A 156 -10.21 -7.83 33.86
C ARG A 156 -10.07 -9.26 34.39
N ASN A 157 -9.98 -10.23 33.50
CA ASN A 157 -9.64 -11.60 33.88
C ASN A 157 -8.29 -11.59 34.62
N PRO A 158 -8.24 -11.93 35.92
CA PRO A 158 -7.03 -11.87 36.74
C PRO A 158 -5.96 -12.91 36.35
N ARG A 159 -6.21 -13.72 35.31
CA ARG A 159 -5.22 -14.65 34.73
C ARG A 159 -4.20 -13.99 33.78
N ASN A 160 -4.39 -12.76 33.34
CA ASN A 160 -3.35 -11.99 32.62
C ASN A 160 -2.35 -11.34 33.60
N ARG A 161 -1.85 -12.13 34.55
CA ARG A 161 -0.95 -11.70 35.63
C ARG A 161 0.54 -11.76 35.24
N PHE A 162 0.88 -11.92 33.96
CA PHE A 162 2.27 -12.03 33.49
C PHE A 162 3.05 -10.69 33.50
N TRP A 163 2.42 -9.59 33.92
CA TRP A 163 3.07 -8.28 34.08
C TRP A 163 3.02 -7.74 35.52
N GLN A 164 2.67 -8.57 36.51
CA GLN A 164 2.88 -8.21 37.91
C GLN A 164 4.29 -8.67 38.28
N THR A 165 5.24 -7.75 38.23
CA THR A 165 6.53 -7.91 38.92
C THR A 165 6.24 -8.24 40.38
N GLU A 166 6.88 -9.32 40.85
CA GLU A 166 6.92 -9.74 42.25
C GLU A 166 7.44 -8.60 43.13
N GLU A 167 6.55 -7.73 43.62
CA GLU A 167 6.95 -6.68 44.57
C GLU A 167 5.93 -6.50 45.70
N GLU A 168 5.09 -7.49 45.96
CA GLU A 168 4.19 -7.51 47.13
C GLU A 168 4.15 -8.87 47.85
N THR A 169 5.29 -9.51 48.02
CA THR A 169 5.47 -10.48 49.11
C THR A 169 6.90 -10.45 49.60
N SER A 170 7.28 -9.37 50.30
CA SER A 170 8.24 -9.37 51.41
C SER A 170 8.44 -7.94 51.90
N ALA A 171 7.43 -7.40 52.58
CA ALA A 171 7.67 -6.41 53.62
C ALA A 171 8.45 -7.11 54.74
N GLY A 172 9.76 -7.17 54.59
CA GLY A 172 10.61 -7.99 55.45
C GLY A 172 12.07 -7.89 55.05
N GLN A 173 12.68 -6.75 55.38
CA GLN A 173 14.03 -6.73 55.95
C GLN A 173 15.19 -7.21 55.04
N ALA A 174 15.90 -6.27 54.40
CA ALA A 174 17.35 -6.06 54.63
C ALA A 174 18.01 -5.13 53.60
N LYS A 175 18.87 -4.27 54.17
CA LYS A 175 19.89 -3.39 53.61
C LYS A 175 20.57 -3.88 52.31
N GLY A 176 20.77 -2.96 51.36
CA GLY A 176 21.77 -3.12 50.30
C GLY A 176 21.47 -2.24 49.10
N GLY A 177 22.21 -1.14 48.95
CA GLY A 177 21.98 -0.17 47.89
C GLY A 177 22.22 -0.72 46.48
N VAL A 178 21.25 -0.53 45.60
CA VAL A 178 21.49 -0.35 44.16
C VAL A 178 20.52 0.73 43.68
N SER A 179 21.09 1.88 43.32
CA SER A 179 20.37 2.98 42.69
C SER A 179 19.86 2.54 41.32
N ARG A 180 18.63 2.00 41.26
CA ARG A 180 17.90 1.85 39.99
C ARG A 180 17.19 3.16 39.70
N ARG A 181 17.77 3.94 38.80
CA ARG A 181 17.21 5.16 38.23
C ARG A 181 15.89 4.81 37.51
N PHE A 182 14.77 4.93 38.22
CA PHE A 182 13.43 4.89 37.65
C PHE A 182 13.29 6.00 36.61
N MET A 183 13.08 5.64 35.34
CA MET A 183 12.57 6.61 34.36
C MET A 183 11.10 6.86 34.67
N THR A 184 10.85 7.94 35.40
CA THR A 184 9.53 8.43 35.74
C THR A 184 8.72 8.73 34.46
N PHE A 185 7.43 8.37 34.46
CA PHE A 185 6.45 8.56 33.38
C PHE A 185 6.37 10.00 32.80
N ASN A 186 6.92 11.00 33.50
CA ASN A 186 7.05 12.37 33.01
C ASN A 186 7.94 12.50 31.77
N ASN A 187 8.89 11.57 31.57
CA ASN A 187 9.81 11.61 30.44
C ASN A 187 9.17 11.14 29.12
N ILE A 188 8.10 10.33 29.18
CA ILE A 188 7.37 9.88 27.99
C ILE A 188 6.50 11.01 27.43
N LYS A 189 5.85 11.80 28.30
CA LYS A 189 5.12 13.01 27.88
C LYS A 189 6.06 14.09 27.33
N LYS A 190 7.23 14.28 27.94
CA LYS A 190 8.26 15.20 27.42
C LYS A 190 8.84 14.74 26.06
N ARG A 191 9.01 13.43 25.84
CA ARG A 191 9.40 12.87 24.53
C ARG A 191 8.31 12.99 23.47
N ALA A 192 7.04 12.80 23.84
CA ALA A 192 5.91 13.01 22.91
C ALA A 192 5.76 14.49 22.50
N ALA A 193 6.02 15.42 23.42
CA ALA A 193 6.05 16.86 23.11
C ALA A 193 7.27 17.25 22.24
N PHE A 194 8.41 16.57 22.41
CA PHE A 194 9.61 16.77 21.56
C PHE A 194 9.37 16.31 20.12
N LEU A 195 8.66 15.20 19.91
CA LEU A 195 8.32 14.68 18.56
C LEU A 195 7.24 15.51 17.84
N ASN A 196 6.56 16.40 18.55
CA ASN A 196 5.51 17.26 18.00
C ASN A 196 6.02 18.71 17.76
N ASN A 197 7.34 18.94 17.84
CA ASN A 197 7.96 20.23 17.55
C ASN A 197 8.22 20.35 16.03
N PRO A 198 7.60 21.30 15.31
CA PRO A 198 7.75 21.44 13.86
C PRO A 198 9.18 21.78 13.42
N LYS A 199 10.06 22.21 14.33
CA LYS A 199 11.49 22.43 14.03
C LYS A 199 12.32 21.14 13.93
N ILE A 200 11.79 19.99 14.33
CA ILE A 200 12.49 18.68 14.30
C ILE A 200 12.04 17.82 13.10
N GLN A 201 10.99 18.25 12.38
CA GLN A 201 10.56 17.65 11.10
C GLN A 201 11.39 18.11 9.89
N THR A 202 12.60 18.62 10.10
CA THR A 202 13.59 18.58 9.03
C THR A 202 14.09 17.15 8.95
N THR A 203 13.51 16.38 8.04
CA THR A 203 14.15 15.23 7.40
C THR A 203 15.65 15.53 7.31
N PRO A 204 16.57 14.68 7.79
CA PRO A 204 17.96 14.85 7.42
C PRO A 204 17.95 14.81 5.89
N GLU A 205 18.31 15.93 5.28
CA GLU A 205 18.49 16.04 3.84
C GLU A 205 19.58 15.01 3.52
N VAL A 206 19.15 13.81 3.13
CA VAL A 206 20.05 12.78 2.64
C VAL A 206 20.68 13.43 1.43
N PRO A 207 22.00 13.72 1.44
CA PRO A 207 22.65 14.31 0.28
C PRO A 207 22.27 13.44 -0.91
N GLN A 208 21.71 14.04 -1.95
CA GLN A 208 21.34 13.31 -3.15
C GLN A 208 22.64 12.77 -3.77
N MET A 209 23.07 11.59 -3.32
CA MET A 209 24.19 10.88 -3.89
C MET A 209 23.80 10.55 -5.31
N THR A 210 24.55 11.14 -6.24
CA THR A 210 24.50 10.80 -7.66
C THR A 210 24.62 9.28 -7.82
N PRO A 211 24.02 8.69 -8.86
CA PRO A 211 24.06 7.23 -9.08
C PRO A 211 25.48 6.65 -9.02
N GLU A 212 26.47 7.43 -9.44
CA GLU A 212 27.89 7.08 -9.39
C GLU A 212 28.47 7.02 -7.97
N ALA A 213 28.07 7.94 -7.07
CA ALA A 213 28.49 7.92 -5.68
C ALA A 213 27.92 6.70 -4.92
N ARG A 214 26.71 6.26 -5.28
CA ARG A 214 26.11 5.03 -4.72
C ARG A 214 26.85 3.77 -5.16
N LEU A 215 27.31 3.74 -6.41
CA LEU A 215 28.10 2.62 -6.92
C LEU A 215 29.45 2.52 -6.21
N LEU A 216 30.13 3.64 -5.97
CA LEU A 216 31.38 3.67 -5.23
C LEU A 216 31.22 3.26 -3.76
N GLU A 217 30.14 3.67 -3.10
CA GLU A 217 29.82 3.25 -1.73
C GLU A 217 29.58 1.74 -1.65
N VAL A 218 28.77 1.19 -2.58
CA VAL A 218 28.49 -0.25 -2.65
C VAL A 218 29.75 -1.03 -2.95
N GLN A 219 30.62 -0.52 -3.83
CA GLN A 219 31.88 -1.17 -4.17
C GLN A 219 32.86 -1.17 -2.99
N SER A 220 32.97 -0.06 -2.26
CA SER A 220 33.74 0.05 -1.02
C SER A 220 33.25 -0.93 0.06
N GLN A 221 31.93 -1.04 0.24
CA GLN A 221 31.35 -2.00 1.18
C GLN A 221 31.61 -3.44 0.76
N MET A 222 31.58 -3.74 -0.54
CA MET A 222 31.86 -5.07 -1.07
C MET A 222 33.33 -5.46 -0.88
N ASP A 223 34.26 -4.53 -1.09
CA ASP A 223 35.69 -4.75 -0.86
C ASP A 223 36.00 -4.99 0.62
N LEU A 224 35.31 -4.28 1.53
CA LEU A 224 35.46 -4.45 2.97
C LEU A 224 34.94 -5.83 3.45
N ILE A 225 33.84 -6.31 2.85
CA ILE A 225 33.31 -7.65 3.12
C ILE A 225 34.28 -8.71 2.61
N LEU A 226 34.83 -8.55 1.41
CA LEU A 226 35.81 -9.50 0.85
C LEU A 226 37.08 -9.56 1.70
N ALA A 227 37.59 -8.42 2.14
CA ALA A 227 38.75 -8.37 3.04
C ALA A 227 38.48 -9.06 4.38
N ASN A 228 37.27 -8.90 4.95
CA ASN A 228 36.90 -9.58 6.19
C ASN A 228 36.83 -11.10 6.00
N VAL A 229 36.18 -11.57 4.93
CA VAL A 229 36.06 -13.00 4.59
C VAL A 229 37.43 -13.63 4.33
N GLU A 230 38.33 -12.94 3.61
CA GLU A 230 39.70 -13.44 3.40
C GLU A 230 40.50 -13.55 4.71
N SER A 231 40.31 -12.60 5.63
CA SER A 231 41.00 -12.65 6.92
C SER A 231 40.51 -13.81 7.80
N GLU A 232 39.19 -14.09 7.80
CA GLU A 232 38.62 -15.25 8.48
C GLU A 232 39.08 -16.57 7.83
N LEU A 233 39.15 -16.62 6.49
CA LEU A 233 39.63 -17.82 5.79
C LEU A 233 41.08 -18.13 6.13
N ARG A 234 41.95 -17.11 6.22
CA ARG A 234 43.36 -17.28 6.62
C ARG A 234 43.49 -17.69 8.09
N ALA A 235 42.66 -17.16 8.98
CA ALA A 235 42.63 -17.57 10.38
C ALA A 235 42.21 -19.03 10.54
N LEU A 236 41.22 -19.48 9.76
CA LEU A 236 40.79 -20.89 9.73
C LEU A 236 41.86 -21.80 9.11
N GLU A 237 42.57 -21.35 8.07
CA GLU A 237 43.67 -22.12 7.48
C GLU A 237 44.86 -22.27 8.44
N GLN A 238 45.17 -21.22 9.21
CA GLN A 238 46.19 -21.28 10.26
C GLN A 238 45.77 -22.20 11.41
N ALA A 239 44.54 -22.09 11.90
CA ALA A 239 44.01 -22.98 12.93
C ALA A 239 43.99 -24.46 12.49
N SER A 240 43.69 -24.72 11.21
CA SER A 240 43.75 -26.07 10.62
C SER A 240 45.19 -26.61 10.56
N ARG A 241 46.17 -25.77 10.18
CA ARG A 241 47.59 -26.15 10.16
C ARG A 241 48.16 -26.40 11.56
N GLU A 242 47.74 -25.62 12.56
CA GLU A 242 48.15 -25.82 13.96
C GLU A 242 47.50 -27.07 14.58
N GLY A 243 46.24 -27.37 14.23
CA GLY A 243 45.56 -28.60 14.66
C GLY A 243 46.23 -29.89 14.13
N LEU A 244 46.82 -29.85 12.93
CA LEU A 244 47.57 -30.96 12.34
C LEU A 244 48.98 -31.13 12.93
N ALA A 245 49.57 -30.08 13.54
CA ALA A 245 50.88 -30.14 14.18
C ALA A 245 50.81 -30.69 15.63
N GLY A 246 49.66 -30.61 16.29
CA GLY A 246 49.44 -31.09 17.66
C GLY A 246 49.07 -32.58 17.80
N THR A 247 49.03 -33.35 16.70
CA THR A 247 48.64 -34.77 16.68
C THR A 247 49.81 -35.72 16.33
N ARG A 248 51.04 -35.36 16.72
CA ARG A 248 52.20 -36.26 16.70
C ARG A 248 52.83 -36.41 18.07
#